data_AF-A0A2G6LIQ3-F1
#
_entry.id   AF-A0A2G6LIQ3-F1
#
_cell.length_a   1.000
_cell.length_b   1.000
_cell.length_c   1.000
_cell.angle_alpha   90.00
_cell.angle_beta   90.00
_cell.angle_gamma   90.00
#
_symmetry.space_group_name_H-M   'P 1'
#
loop_
_entity.id
_entity.type
_entity.pdbx_description
1 polymer ?
#
loop_
_entity_poly.entity_id
_entity_poly.type
_entity_poly.pdbx_seq_one_letter_code
_entity_poly.pdbx_strand_id
1 'polypeptide(L)' 'MRYQSTKPKRQFLAGVKCPKCEAMDQIVQIQVFEPEFDEYIECLTCGHSEHRPTESEVQQANTHITNAGIGVVNFND' A
#
# COMPACT_ATOMS: atom_id res chain seq x y z
N MET A 1 26.91 -9.77 -7.67
CA MET A 1 26.00 -10.51 -6.77
C MET A 1 25.07 -9.52 -6.09
N ARG A 2 23.76 -9.62 -6.28
CA ARG A 2 22.80 -8.86 -5.46
C ARG A 2 22.53 -9.65 -4.20
N TYR A 3 22.81 -9.08 -3.04
CA TYR A 3 22.46 -9.70 -1.75
C TYR A 3 20.93 -9.70 -1.61
N GLN A 4 20.32 -10.88 -1.69
CA GLN A 4 18.91 -11.07 -1.34
C GLN A 4 18.86 -11.47 0.13
N SER A 5 18.42 -10.54 0.97
CA SER A 5 18.11 -10.81 2.37
C SER A 5 16.63 -11.16 2.49
N THR A 6 16.33 -12.24 3.20
CA THR A 6 14.94 -12.62 3.58
C THR A 6 14.51 -11.95 4.89
N LYS A 7 15.38 -11.15 5.51
CA LYS A 7 15.03 -10.35 6.68
C LYS A 7 13.91 -9.35 6.33
N PRO A 8 12.95 -9.12 7.26
CA PRO A 8 11.93 -8.10 7.06
C PRO A 8 12.55 -6.75 6.73
N LYS A 9 11.99 -6.07 5.73
CA LYS A 9 12.43 -4.75 5.29
C LYS A 9 11.40 -3.71 5.72
N ARG A 10 11.88 -2.60 6.27
CA ARG A 10 11.05 -1.45 6.63
C ARG A 10 11.44 -0.27 5.72
N GLN A 11 10.48 0.32 5.03
CA GLN A 11 10.67 1.44 4.12
C GLN A 11 9.79 2.62 4.56
N PHE A 12 10.39 3.79 4.67
CA PHE A 12 9.66 5.00 5.00
C PHE A 12 8.88 5.53 3.78
N LEU A 13 7.62 5.95 3.98
CA LEU A 13 6.78 6.52 2.92
C LEU A 13 6.63 8.04 3.10
N ALA A 14 7.36 8.79 2.29
CA ALA A 14 7.31 10.26 2.29
C ALA A 14 6.03 10.79 1.64
N GLY A 15 5.49 11.89 2.17
CA GLY A 15 4.30 12.58 1.68
C GLY A 15 2.97 11.89 2.00
N VAL A 16 3.01 10.78 2.73
CA VAL A 16 1.81 10.01 3.10
C VAL A 16 1.25 10.49 4.43
N LYS A 17 -0.05 10.74 4.48
CA LYS A 17 -0.79 10.97 5.73
C LYS A 17 -1.34 9.66 6.26
N CYS A 18 -1.26 9.47 7.57
CA CYS A 18 -1.93 8.34 8.21
C CYS A 18 -3.45 8.44 8.01
N PRO A 19 -4.13 7.38 7.53
CA PRO A 19 -5.58 7.40 7.34
C PRO A 19 -6.36 7.47 8.66
N LYS A 20 -5.71 7.11 9.79
CA LYS A 20 -6.34 7.08 11.12
C LYS A 20 -6.15 8.36 11.93
N CYS A 21 -4.94 8.92 11.96
CA CYS A 21 -4.62 10.09 12.80
C CYS A 21 -4.14 11.32 12.02
N GLU A 22 -4.10 11.25 10.69
CA GLU A 22 -3.72 12.33 9.78
C GLU A 22 -2.28 12.84 9.91
N ALA A 23 -1.46 12.24 10.78
CA ALA A 23 -0.05 12.56 10.90
C ALA A 23 0.67 12.34 9.56
N MET A 24 1.39 13.36 9.11
CA MET A 24 2.16 13.34 7.87
C MET A 24 3.54 12.74 8.11
N ASP A 25 4.06 11.96 7.16
CA ASP A 25 5.44 11.44 7.22
C ASP A 25 5.67 10.53 8.43
N GLN A 26 4.67 9.71 8.76
CA GLN A 26 4.71 8.77 9.90
C GLN A 26 4.39 7.34 9.50
N ILE A 27 4.26 7.07 8.21
CA ILE A 27 3.94 5.73 7.69
C ILE A 27 5.22 5.02 7.25
N VAL A 28 5.35 3.77 7.70
CA VAL A 28 6.38 2.83 7.22
C VAL A 28 5.70 1.63 6.58
N GLN A 29 6.20 1.21 5.43
CA GLN A 29 5.86 -0.05 4.79
C GLN A 29 6.79 -1.14 5.31
N ILE A 30 6.23 -2.30 5.60
CA ILE A 30 6.95 -3.44 6.14
C ILE A 30 6.68 -4.64 5.24
N GLN A 31 7.77 -5.20 4.70
CA GLN A 31 7.75 -6.39 3.86
C GLN A 31 8.34 -7.54 4.65
N VAL A 32 7.60 -8.62 4.76
CA VAL A 32 8.02 -9.89 5.35
C VAL A 32 8.15 -10.91 4.21
N PHE A 33 9.23 -11.69 4.19
CA PHE A 33 9.52 -12.61 3.09
C PHE A 33 9.34 -14.09 3.46
N GLU A 34 9.33 -14.39 4.76
CA GLU A 34 9.22 -15.75 5.30
C GLU A 34 8.19 -15.76 6.43
N PRO A 35 7.34 -16.81 6.53
CA PRO A 35 7.30 -17.99 5.66
C PRO A 35 6.71 -17.73 4.25
N GLU A 36 5.87 -16.71 4.11
CA GLU A 36 5.29 -16.25 2.84
C GLU A 36 5.49 -14.75 2.72
N PHE A 37 5.39 -14.23 1.49
CA PHE A 37 5.51 -12.79 1.28
C PHE A 37 4.25 -12.08 1.80
N ASP A 38 4.46 -11.09 2.65
CA ASP A 38 3.40 -10.26 3.21
C ASP A 38 3.85 -8.81 3.32
N GLU A 39 2.89 -7.90 3.19
CA GLU A 39 3.12 -6.47 3.17
C GLU A 39 2.05 -5.73 3.97
N TYR A 40 2.49 -4.91 4.92
CA TYR A 40 1.62 -4.04 5.70
C TYR A 40 2.24 -2.65 5.85
N ILE A 41 1.41 -1.67 6.21
CA ILE A 41 1.89 -0.35 6.62
C ILE A 41 1.64 -0.16 8.11
N GLU A 42 2.50 0.62 8.76
CA GLU A 42 2.40 0.95 10.19
C GLU A 42 2.60 2.45 10.40
N CYS A 43 1.77 3.07 11.24
CA CYS A 43 1.92 4.46 11.66
C CYS A 43 2.71 4.55 12.98
N LEU A 44 3.86 5.21 12.95
CA LEU A 44 4.71 5.38 14.13
C LEU A 44 4.11 6.29 15.22
N THR A 45 3.13 7.12 14.88
CA THR A 45 2.49 8.04 15.83
C THR A 45 1.33 7.42 16.58
N CYS A 46 0.43 6.71 15.89
CA CYS A 46 -0.79 6.17 16.51
C CYS A 46 -0.86 4.64 16.56
N GLY A 47 0.15 3.94 16.02
CA GLY A 47 0.21 2.48 15.99
C GLY A 47 -0.81 1.83 15.05
N HIS A 48 -1.44 2.59 14.14
CA HIS A 48 -2.30 2.01 13.10
C HIS A 48 -1.50 1.05 12.22
N SER A 49 -2.04 -0.14 11.97
CA SER A 49 -1.46 -1.13 11.06
C SER A 49 -2.54 -1.70 10.16
N GLU A 50 -2.25 -1.82 8.87
CA GLU A 50 -3.15 -2.41 7.87
C GLU A 50 -2.36 -3.21 6.83
N HIS A 51 -2.90 -4.36 6.43
CA HIS A 51 -2.34 -5.12 5.32
C HIS A 51 -2.60 -4.39 4.01
N ARG A 52 -1.61 -4.41 3.13
CA ARG A 52 -1.79 -3.91 1.79
C ARG A 52 -2.47 -4.99 0.95
N PRO A 53 -3.58 -4.67 0.25
CA PRO A 53 -4.22 -5.62 -0.64
C PRO A 53 -3.24 -6.11 -1.72
N THR A 54 -3.31 -7.40 -2.02
CA THR A 54 -2.57 -8.02 -3.11
C THR A 54 -3.05 -7.47 -4.46
N GLU A 55 -2.19 -7.51 -5.48
CA GLU A 55 -2.52 -7.04 -6.84
C GLU A 55 -3.84 -7.64 -7.36
N SER A 56 -4.10 -8.92 -7.07
CA SER A 56 -5.35 -9.61 -7.40
C SER A 56 -6.58 -9.04 -6.71
N GLU A 57 -6.46 -8.63 -5.44
CA GLU A 57 -7.56 -8.03 -4.68
C GLU A 57 -7.86 -6.61 -5.16
N VAL A 58 -6.81 -5.86 -5.52
CA VAL A 58 -6.95 -4.53 -6.14
C VAL A 58 -7.65 -4.62 -7.51
N GLN A 59 -7.30 -5.62 -8.34
CA GLN A 59 -7.93 -5.84 -9.65
C GLN A 59 -9.42 -6.17 -9.53
N GLN A 60 -9.80 -6.98 -8.53
CA GLN A 60 -11.20 -7.26 -8.21
C GLN A 60 -11.92 -5.99 -7.74
N ALA A 61 -11.33 -5.21 -6.83
CA ALA A 61 -11.91 -3.94 -6.39
C ALA A 61 -12.13 -2.96 -7.56
N ASN A 62 -11.18 -2.88 -8.51
CA ASN A 62 -11.29 -2.02 -9.68
C ASN A 62 -12.38 -2.46 -10.67
N THR A 63 -12.59 -3.77 -10.87
CA THR A 63 -13.68 -4.28 -11.74
C THR A 63 -15.07 -4.02 -11.16
N HIS A 64 -15.20 -3.85 -9.85
CA HIS A 64 -16.45 -3.39 -9.25
C HIS A 64 -16.71 -1.88 -9.52
N ILE A 65 -15.66 -1.06 -9.61
CA ILE A 65 -15.78 0.40 -9.86
C ILE A 65 -16.13 0.68 -11.33
N THR A 66 -15.65 -0.11 -12.30
CA THR A 66 -15.98 0.07 -13.72
C THR A 66 -17.46 -0.18 -14.04
N ASN A 67 -18.16 -0.97 -13.21
CA ASN A 67 -19.60 -1.16 -13.30
C ASN A 67 -20.41 -0.02 -12.64
N ALA A 68 -19.75 0.86 -11.88
CA ALA A 68 -20.33 2.00 -11.20
C ALA A 68 -20.08 3.33 -11.95
N GLY A 69 -20.25 3.35 -13.28
CA GLY A 69 -20.59 4.57 -14.03
C GLY A 69 -19.70 5.82 -13.88
N ILE A 70 -18.40 5.68 -13.59
CA ILE A 70 -17.46 6.81 -13.60
C ILE A 70 -16.84 6.92 -14.99
N GLY A 71 -17.23 7.97 -15.71
CA GLY A 71 -16.86 8.21 -17.11
C GLY A 71 -15.41 8.66 -17.31
N VAL A 72 -14.74 8.05 -18.29
CA VAL A 72 -13.47 8.53 -18.84
C VAL A 72 -13.73 9.70 -19.80
N VAL A 73 -13.13 10.86 -19.54
CA VAL A 73 -13.04 11.96 -20.51
C VAL A 73 -11.74 11.84 -21.29
N ASN A 74 -11.84 11.61 -22.59
CA ASN A 74 -10.72 11.66 -23.51
C ASN A 74 -10.56 13.10 -24.00
N PHE A 75 -9.39 13.69 -23.79
CA PHE A 75 -8.99 14.91 -24.49
C PHE A 75 -8.23 14.50 -25.74
N ASN A 76 -8.87 14.67 -26.89
CA ASN A 76 -8.20 14.65 -28.19
C ASN A 76 -8.05 16.12 -28.61
N ASP A 77 -6.81 16.57 -28.78
CA ASP A 77 -6.49 17.79 -29.53
C ASP A 77 -6.55 17.51 -31.05
#